data_AF-A0A2X4UK63-F1
#
_entry.id   AF-A0A2X4UK63-F1
#
_cell.length_a   1.000
_cell.length_b   1.000
_cell.length_c   1.000
_cell.angle_alpha   90.00
_cell.angle_beta   90.00
_cell.angle_gamma   90.00
#
_symmetry.space_group_name_H-M   'P 1'
#
loop_
_entity.id
_entity.type
_entity.pdbx_description
1 polymer ?
#
loop_
_entity_poly.entity_id
_entity_poly.type
_entity_poly.pdbx_seq_one_letter_code
_entity_poly.pdbx_strand_id
1 'polypeptide(L)'
;MKCPRISHLLRRNKTWGTSVFPKGTKNVGNIDYVAGWFIKAAEYMGDHTVRTAFVSTNSVVQGEQVANIWYPITQLGFHIDFAHDTFRWANEASDQAHVFCVIVSFSKQKVTPRLFHYETPDSNPMDLHPSRLNTYLADAPDIFVWNRNRPLCDVPVIGIGNKPIDDGNYLFTEEEKDEYLAKEPAG
;
A
#
# COMPACT_ATOMS: atom_id res chain seq x y z
N MET A 1 -12.83 4.89 -32.56
CA MET A 1 -13.40 4.24 -31.35
C MET A 1 -12.81 4.92 -30.13
N LYS A 2 -13.62 5.66 -29.36
CA LYS A 2 -13.14 6.36 -28.14
C LYS A 2 -13.10 5.36 -26.99
N CYS A 3 -11.92 5.18 -26.40
CA CYS A 3 -11.73 4.44 -25.16
C CYS A 3 -12.65 5.03 -24.07
N PRO A 4 -13.46 4.23 -23.34
CA PRO A 4 -14.31 4.77 -22.29
C PRO A 4 -13.44 5.33 -21.14
N ARG A 5 -13.79 6.50 -20.63
CA ARG A 5 -13.10 7.10 -19.47
C ARG A 5 -13.16 6.14 -18.27
N ILE A 6 -11.99 5.82 -17.72
CA ILE A 6 -11.77 5.01 -16.49
C ILE A 6 -12.64 5.47 -15.30
N SER A 7 -13.12 6.71 -15.30
CA SER A 7 -13.99 7.28 -14.25
C SER A 7 -15.29 6.50 -14.01
N HIS A 8 -15.82 5.78 -15.01
CA HIS A 8 -17.06 4.99 -14.84
C HIS A 8 -16.82 3.63 -14.15
N LEU A 9 -15.63 3.04 -14.28
CA LEU A 9 -15.23 1.81 -13.57
C LEU A 9 -15.00 2.07 -12.07
N LEU A 10 -14.46 3.24 -11.71
CA LEU A 10 -14.21 3.62 -10.32
C LEU A 10 -15.50 3.87 -9.50
N ARG A 11 -16.64 4.22 -10.15
CA ARG A 11 -17.93 4.36 -9.43
C ARG A 11 -18.56 3.03 -9.02
N ARG A 12 -18.21 1.92 -9.67
CA ARG A 12 -18.61 0.56 -9.26
C ARG A 12 -17.73 -0.02 -8.13
N ASN A 13 -16.61 0.62 -7.81
CA ASN A 13 -15.62 0.14 -6.84
C ASN A 13 -15.87 0.52 -5.37
N LYS A 14 -16.98 1.20 -5.02
CA LYS A 14 -17.23 1.52 -3.60
C LYS A 14 -17.72 0.35 -2.74
N THR A 15 -18.08 -0.79 -3.34
CA THR A 15 -18.69 -1.93 -2.62
C THR A 15 -17.83 -3.19 -2.56
N TRP A 16 -16.77 -3.30 -3.35
CA TRP A 16 -15.95 -4.53 -3.38
C TRP A 16 -15.26 -4.76 -2.03
N GLY A 17 -14.71 -3.71 -1.42
CA GLY A 17 -13.99 -3.88 -0.17
C GLY A 17 -14.93 -4.32 0.96
N THR A 18 -16.17 -3.84 0.99
CA THR A 18 -17.17 -4.28 1.98
C THR A 18 -17.64 -5.73 1.80
N SER A 19 -17.47 -6.34 0.62
CA SER A 19 -17.78 -7.77 0.41
C SER A 19 -16.57 -8.69 0.65
N VAL A 20 -15.36 -8.13 0.63
CA VAL A 20 -14.11 -8.89 0.79
C VAL A 20 -13.56 -8.81 2.21
N PHE A 21 -13.57 -7.64 2.83
CA PHE A 21 -12.99 -7.43 4.16
C PHE A 21 -14.03 -7.70 5.27
N PRO A 22 -13.58 -8.15 6.46
CA PRO A 22 -14.46 -8.31 7.62
C PRO A 22 -15.26 -7.03 7.94
N LYS A 23 -16.50 -7.22 8.39
CA LYS A 23 -17.36 -6.12 8.84
C LYS A 23 -16.66 -5.35 9.96
N GLY A 24 -16.63 -4.01 9.84
CA GLY A 24 -15.98 -3.12 10.81
C GLY A 24 -14.53 -2.73 10.46
N THR A 25 -13.97 -3.27 9.37
CA THR A 25 -12.69 -2.76 8.83
C THR A 25 -12.82 -1.28 8.50
N LYS A 26 -11.91 -0.45 9.00
CA LYS A 26 -11.93 1.00 8.80
C LYS A 26 -11.28 1.37 7.46
N ASN A 27 -11.72 2.46 6.84
CA ASN A 27 -11.11 3.03 5.63
C ASN A 27 -10.92 2.03 4.47
N VAL A 28 -11.82 1.06 4.33
CA VAL A 28 -11.78 0.00 3.30
C VAL A 28 -11.69 0.57 1.88
N GLY A 29 -12.25 1.75 1.63
CA GLY A 29 -12.16 2.43 0.33
C GLY A 29 -10.75 2.94 -0.04
N ASN A 30 -9.82 2.99 0.92
CA ASN A 30 -8.43 3.41 0.71
C ASN A 30 -7.46 2.21 0.60
N ILE A 31 -7.96 0.98 0.75
CA ILE A 31 -7.14 -0.23 0.64
C ILE A 31 -6.95 -0.54 -0.86
N ASP A 32 -5.71 -0.86 -1.24
CA ASP A 32 -5.35 -1.29 -2.58
C ASP A 32 -6.17 -2.54 -2.96
N TYR A 33 -6.66 -2.56 -4.19
CA TYR A 33 -7.45 -3.66 -4.74
C TYR A 33 -6.75 -5.01 -4.61
N VAL A 34 -5.42 -5.04 -4.76
CA VAL A 34 -4.62 -6.27 -4.65
C VAL A 34 -4.73 -6.93 -3.26
N ALA A 35 -4.97 -6.15 -2.20
CA ALA A 35 -5.11 -6.67 -0.85
C ALA A 35 -6.33 -7.57 -0.66
N GLY A 36 -7.35 -7.43 -1.51
CA GLY A 36 -8.51 -8.32 -1.49
C GLY A 36 -8.13 -9.79 -1.74
N TRP A 37 -7.11 -10.04 -2.56
CA TRP A 37 -6.62 -11.39 -2.83
C TRP A 37 -5.92 -12.03 -1.64
N PHE A 38 -5.25 -11.24 -0.80
CA PHE A 38 -4.61 -11.74 0.41
C PHE A 38 -5.65 -12.29 1.39
N ILE A 39 -6.72 -11.54 1.64
CA ILE A 39 -7.81 -12.00 2.51
C ILE A 39 -8.54 -13.19 1.89
N LYS A 40 -8.85 -13.13 0.59
CA LYS A 40 -9.53 -14.25 -0.07
C LYS A 40 -8.69 -15.52 -0.08
N ALA A 41 -7.38 -15.41 -0.25
CA ALA A 41 -6.48 -16.55 -0.12
C ALA A 41 -6.48 -17.10 1.32
N ALA A 42 -6.40 -16.24 2.34
CA ALA A 42 -6.47 -16.68 3.74
C ALA A 42 -7.80 -17.41 4.06
N GLU A 43 -8.94 -16.85 3.63
CA GLU A 43 -10.26 -17.48 3.78
C GLU A 43 -10.34 -18.82 3.05
N TYR A 44 -9.84 -18.87 1.81
CA TYR A 44 -9.89 -20.07 0.98
C TYR A 44 -8.96 -21.18 1.49
N MET A 45 -7.77 -20.81 1.95
CA MET A 45 -6.80 -21.76 2.52
C MET A 45 -7.33 -22.38 3.81
N GLY A 46 -8.13 -21.65 4.60
CA GLY A 46 -8.76 -22.18 5.81
C GLY A 46 -7.73 -22.82 6.73
N ASP A 47 -7.96 -24.07 7.15
CA ASP A 47 -7.03 -24.87 7.96
C ASP A 47 -6.21 -25.87 7.13
N HIS A 48 -6.25 -25.77 5.80
CA HIS A 48 -5.52 -26.67 4.92
C HIS A 48 -4.01 -26.38 4.94
N THR A 49 -3.23 -27.43 4.68
CA THR A 49 -1.76 -27.37 4.56
C THR A 49 -1.35 -26.75 3.22
N VAL A 50 -1.66 -25.47 3.03
CA VAL A 50 -1.38 -24.71 1.81
C VAL A 50 -0.48 -23.54 2.16
N ARG A 51 0.38 -23.16 1.22
CA ARG A 51 1.20 -21.94 1.26
C ARG A 51 0.89 -21.13 0.01
N THR A 52 0.82 -19.81 0.15
CA THR A 52 0.58 -18.90 -0.98
C THR A 52 1.69 -17.87 -1.07
N ALA A 53 1.88 -17.29 -2.25
CA ALA A 53 2.74 -16.14 -2.49
C ALA A 53 2.14 -15.24 -3.56
N PHE A 54 2.15 -13.93 -3.33
CA PHE A 54 1.69 -12.94 -4.29
C PHE A 54 2.76 -11.91 -4.58
N VAL A 55 2.90 -11.55 -5.85
CA VAL A 55 3.52 -10.28 -6.25
C VAL A 55 2.50 -9.17 -6.01
N SER A 56 2.92 -8.08 -5.37
CA SER A 56 2.02 -6.98 -5.01
C SER A 56 2.75 -5.65 -5.02
N THR A 57 2.01 -4.54 -5.01
CA THR A 57 2.55 -3.21 -4.72
C THR A 57 3.10 -3.20 -3.29
N ASN A 58 4.18 -2.46 -3.04
CA ASN A 58 4.80 -2.41 -1.70
C ASN A 58 3.89 -1.81 -0.60
N SER A 59 2.80 -1.13 -0.97
CA SER A 59 1.79 -0.60 -0.05
C SER A 59 1.08 -1.68 0.77
N VAL A 60 1.11 -2.97 0.38
CA VAL A 60 0.52 -4.03 1.22
C VAL A 60 1.32 -4.29 2.48
N VAL A 61 2.59 -3.86 2.55
CA VAL A 61 3.48 -3.98 3.72
C VAL A 61 3.99 -2.63 4.21
N GLN A 62 3.44 -1.51 3.72
CA GLN A 62 3.85 -0.15 4.10
C GLN A 62 2.66 0.78 4.36
N GLY A 63 2.86 1.74 5.26
CA GLY A 63 1.91 2.82 5.51
C GLY A 63 0.61 2.38 6.21
N GLU A 64 -0.49 3.11 5.95
CA GLU A 64 -1.74 2.96 6.70
C GLU A 64 -2.52 1.68 6.42
N GLN A 65 -2.21 1.00 5.31
CA GLN A 65 -3.02 -0.14 4.86
C GLN A 65 -2.66 -1.43 5.59
N VAL A 66 -1.41 -1.58 6.05
CA VAL A 66 -0.87 -2.84 6.62
C VAL A 66 -1.76 -3.41 7.72
N ALA A 67 -2.19 -2.57 8.68
CA ALA A 67 -3.03 -3.02 9.77
C ALA A 67 -4.41 -3.50 9.29
N ASN A 68 -5.02 -2.81 8.32
CA ASN A 68 -6.33 -3.23 7.78
C ASN A 68 -6.25 -4.53 6.96
N ILE A 69 -5.10 -4.80 6.32
CA ILE A 69 -4.89 -6.00 5.50
C ILE A 69 -4.53 -7.19 6.39
N TRP A 70 -3.48 -7.04 7.20
CA TRP A 70 -2.83 -8.17 7.85
C TRP A 70 -3.36 -8.49 9.23
N TYR A 71 -3.98 -7.53 9.93
CA TYR A 71 -4.64 -7.86 11.21
C TYR A 71 -5.68 -8.98 11.04
N PRO A 72 -6.68 -8.90 10.14
CA PRO A 72 -7.64 -9.99 9.98
C PRO A 72 -7.00 -11.30 9.50
N ILE A 73 -5.98 -11.24 8.64
CA ILE A 73 -5.25 -12.44 8.16
C ILE A 73 -4.52 -13.13 9.31
N THR A 74 -3.84 -12.37 10.17
CA THR A 74 -3.15 -12.91 11.35
C THR A 74 -4.12 -13.42 12.41
N GLN A 75 -5.31 -12.82 12.56
CA GLN A 75 -6.37 -13.36 13.41
C GLN A 75 -6.86 -14.73 12.96
N LEU A 76 -6.76 -15.04 11.66
CA LEU A 76 -7.04 -16.37 11.12
C LEU A 76 -5.90 -17.36 11.37
N GLY A 77 -4.78 -16.96 11.97
CA GLY A 77 -3.61 -17.81 12.30
C GLY A 77 -2.50 -17.83 11.23
N PHE A 78 -2.62 -17.00 10.19
CA PHE A 78 -1.60 -16.89 9.15
C PHE A 78 -0.43 -16.02 9.59
N HIS A 79 0.76 -16.33 9.09
CA HIS A 79 1.98 -15.54 9.25
C HIS A 79 2.77 -15.50 7.95
N ILE A 80 3.69 -14.55 7.81
CA ILE A 80 4.56 -14.45 6.63
C ILE A 80 5.62 -15.53 6.71
N ASP A 81 5.72 -16.30 5.63
CA ASP A 81 6.70 -17.37 5.47
C ASP A 81 8.02 -16.85 4.90
N PHE A 82 7.91 -16.04 3.84
CA PHE A 82 9.04 -15.33 3.26
C PHE A 82 8.55 -14.09 2.54
N ALA A 83 9.47 -13.15 2.30
CA ALA A 83 9.17 -12.02 1.44
C ALA A 83 10.39 -11.58 0.63
N HIS A 84 10.14 -11.04 -0.57
CA HIS A 84 11.00 -10.04 -1.19
C HIS A 84 10.47 -8.68 -0.79
N ASP A 85 11.31 -7.83 -0.20
CA ASP A 85 10.94 -6.45 0.06
C ASP A 85 11.02 -5.60 -1.21
N THR A 86 11.12 -4.28 -1.09
CA THR A 86 10.85 -3.38 -2.22
C THR A 86 11.91 -3.52 -3.31
N PHE A 87 11.49 -4.02 -4.47
CA PHE A 87 12.29 -4.03 -5.71
C PHE A 87 11.53 -3.34 -6.84
N ARG A 88 12.24 -2.85 -7.86
CA ARG A 88 11.64 -2.28 -9.05
C ARG A 88 11.12 -3.40 -9.95
N TRP A 89 9.85 -3.32 -10.34
CA TRP A 89 9.33 -4.24 -11.35
C TRP A 89 10.02 -3.99 -12.69
N ALA A 90 10.50 -5.06 -13.30
CA ALA A 90 11.01 -5.05 -14.66
C ALA A 90 10.41 -6.22 -15.45
N ASN A 91 10.11 -6.00 -16.73
CA ASN A 91 9.73 -7.06 -17.67
C ASN A 91 10.57 -6.96 -18.96
N GLU A 92 10.17 -7.60 -20.06
CA GLU A 92 10.86 -7.48 -21.35
C GLU A 92 10.09 -6.56 -22.33
N ALA A 93 9.09 -5.81 -21.85
CA ALA A 93 8.30 -4.93 -22.69
C ALA A 93 9.03 -3.60 -22.95
N SER A 94 8.74 -2.98 -24.09
CA SER A 94 9.29 -1.68 -24.49
C SER A 94 8.78 -0.51 -23.65
N ASP A 95 7.61 -0.65 -23.01
CA ASP A 95 7.04 0.31 -22.07
C ASP A 95 6.83 -0.37 -20.72
N GLN A 96 7.74 -0.12 -19.77
CA GLN A 96 7.74 -0.77 -18.48
C GLN A 96 6.93 0.03 -17.48
N ALA A 97 6.07 -0.66 -16.73
CA ALA A 97 5.41 -0.04 -15.60
C ALA A 97 6.45 0.40 -14.56
N HIS A 98 6.51 1.70 -14.27
CA HIS A 98 7.35 2.25 -13.20
C HIS A 98 6.72 2.01 -11.83
N VAL A 99 6.70 0.75 -11.39
CA VAL A 99 6.11 0.34 -10.11
C VAL A 99 7.12 -0.40 -9.24
N PHE A 100 7.03 -0.18 -7.93
CA PHE A 100 7.75 -0.93 -6.93
C PHE A 100 6.89 -2.08 -6.43
N CYS A 101 7.47 -3.27 -6.41
CA CYS A 101 6.81 -4.49 -6.01
C CYS A 101 7.44 -5.08 -4.76
N VAL A 102 6.66 -5.94 -4.12
CA VAL A 102 7.08 -6.91 -3.11
C VAL A 102 6.58 -8.29 -3.53
N ILE A 103 7.20 -9.34 -3.01
CA ILE A 103 6.64 -10.69 -3.06
C ILE A 103 6.40 -11.11 -1.64
N VAL A 104 5.17 -11.48 -1.28
CA VAL A 104 4.86 -11.88 0.10
C VAL A 104 4.22 -13.26 0.08
N SER A 105 4.85 -14.18 0.80
CA SER A 105 4.30 -15.51 1.05
C SER A 105 3.79 -15.62 2.47
N PHE A 106 2.64 -16.27 2.64
CA PHE A 106 2.06 -16.48 3.97
C PHE A 106 1.32 -17.82 4.04
N SER A 107 1.27 -18.38 5.25
CA SER A 107 0.62 -19.65 5.52
C SER A 107 0.34 -19.83 7.02
N LYS A 108 -0.25 -20.97 7.39
CA LYS A 108 -0.32 -21.46 8.79
C LYS A 108 0.81 -22.43 9.13
N GLN A 109 1.71 -22.72 8.19
CA GLN A 109 2.72 -23.76 8.32
C GLN A 109 3.89 -23.27 9.16
N LYS A 110 4.42 -24.12 10.02
CA LYS A 110 5.62 -23.77 10.78
C LYS A 110 6.85 -23.76 9.85
N VAL A 111 7.34 -22.57 9.53
CA VAL A 111 8.52 -22.38 8.67
C VAL A 111 9.55 -21.47 9.33
N THR A 112 10.80 -21.58 8.89
CA THR A 112 11.82 -20.57 9.22
C THR A 112 11.63 -19.39 8.27
N PRO A 113 11.39 -18.17 8.77
CA PRO A 113 11.12 -17.05 7.90
C PRO A 113 12.37 -16.63 7.13
N ARG A 114 12.16 -16.12 5.90
CA ARG A 114 13.23 -15.61 5.03
C ARG A 114 12.86 -14.25 4.46
N LEU A 115 13.81 -13.34 4.39
CA LEU A 115 13.64 -12.02 3.79
C LEU A 115 14.70 -11.82 2.73
N PHE A 116 14.27 -11.62 1.49
CA PHE A 116 15.11 -11.19 0.39
C PHE A 116 15.12 -9.65 0.38
N HIS A 117 16.14 -9.08 0.99
CA HIS A 117 16.30 -7.64 1.16
C HIS A 117 17.06 -7.00 0.01
N TYR A 118 16.59 -5.87 -0.48
CA TYR A 118 17.23 -5.09 -1.54
C TYR A 118 17.81 -3.80 -0.95
N GLU A 119 19.15 -3.62 -1.01
CA GLU A 119 19.82 -2.38 -0.54
C GLU A 119 19.31 -1.15 -1.29
N THR A 120 19.07 -1.32 -2.59
CA THR A 120 18.32 -0.40 -3.44
C THR A 120 17.32 -1.20 -4.27
N PRO A 121 16.22 -0.58 -4.75
CA PRO A 121 15.20 -1.32 -5.51
C PRO A 121 15.71 -2.03 -6.79
N ASP A 122 16.89 -1.65 -7.28
CA ASP A 122 17.52 -2.19 -8.50
C ASP A 122 18.68 -3.16 -8.19
N SER A 123 18.97 -3.41 -6.90
CA SER A 123 20.05 -4.31 -6.46
C SER A 123 19.66 -5.80 -6.54
N ASN A 124 20.65 -6.69 -6.37
CA ASN A 124 20.36 -8.11 -6.14
C ASN A 124 19.88 -8.34 -4.71
N PRO A 125 18.96 -9.30 -4.47
CA PRO A 125 18.47 -9.58 -3.14
C PRO A 125 19.55 -10.20 -2.25
N MET A 126 19.62 -9.75 -1.00
CA MET A 126 20.34 -10.35 0.11
C MET A 126 19.40 -11.31 0.85
N ASP A 127 19.82 -12.57 1.03
CA ASP A 127 19.04 -13.59 1.73
C ASP A 127 19.25 -13.50 3.25
N LEU A 128 18.29 -12.88 3.93
CA LEU A 128 18.27 -12.70 5.37
C LEU A 128 17.38 -13.74 6.05
N HIS A 129 17.79 -14.15 7.25
CA HIS A 129 17.14 -15.19 8.05
C HIS A 129 16.69 -14.59 9.39
N PRO A 130 15.63 -13.77 9.40
CA PRO A 130 15.17 -13.10 10.61
C PRO A 130 14.68 -14.12 11.65
N SER A 131 14.73 -13.74 12.92
CA SER A 131 14.13 -14.56 13.99
C SER A 131 12.60 -14.60 13.90
N ARG A 132 12.01 -13.51 13.41
CA ARG A 132 10.58 -13.34 13.16
C ARG A 132 10.38 -12.38 11.99
N LEU A 133 9.50 -12.67 11.05
CA LEU A 133 9.20 -11.73 9.97
C LEU A 133 7.80 -11.17 10.14
N ASN A 134 7.70 -9.91 10.58
CA ASN A 134 6.42 -9.26 10.77
C ASN A 134 5.82 -8.73 9.46
N THR A 135 4.61 -8.18 9.54
CA THR A 135 3.82 -7.69 8.39
C THR A 135 4.35 -6.41 7.74
N TYR A 136 5.40 -5.81 8.30
CA TYR A 136 6.17 -4.69 7.74
C TYR A 136 7.52 -5.16 7.18
N LEU A 137 7.72 -6.47 7.06
CA LEU A 137 8.95 -7.12 6.60
C LEU A 137 10.18 -6.82 7.48
N ALA A 138 9.99 -6.68 8.79
CA ALA A 138 11.06 -6.43 9.74
C ALA A 138 11.30 -7.63 10.67
N ASP A 139 12.55 -7.79 11.12
CA ASP A 139 12.91 -8.70 12.22
C ASP A 139 12.49 -8.10 13.57
N ALA A 140 11.19 -8.16 13.85
CA ALA A 140 10.57 -7.49 14.98
C ALA A 140 9.27 -8.19 15.41
N PRO A 141 8.73 -7.89 16.61
CA PRO A 141 7.43 -8.40 17.04
C PRO A 141 6.28 -8.02 16.09
N ASP A 142 5.20 -8.81 16.14
CA ASP A 142 3.97 -8.54 15.40
C ASP A 142 3.19 -7.41 16.09
N ILE A 143 3.42 -6.18 15.62
CA ILE A 143 2.72 -4.98 16.05
C ILE A 143 1.91 -4.39 14.90
N PHE A 144 0.79 -3.73 15.20
CA PHE A 144 -0.01 -3.05 14.17
C PHE A 144 -0.13 -1.57 14.49
N VAL A 145 0.28 -0.73 13.54
CA VAL A 145 0.15 0.72 13.62
C VAL A 145 -1.16 1.13 12.94
N TRP A 146 -2.14 1.53 13.73
CA TRP A 146 -3.44 1.99 13.24
C TRP A 146 -3.44 3.49 12.99
N ASN A 147 -4.20 3.94 11.98
CA ASN A 147 -4.42 5.36 11.72
C ASN A 147 -5.09 6.04 12.95
N ARG A 148 -4.62 7.24 13.31
CA ARG A 148 -5.09 8.05 14.43
C ARG A 148 -5.17 9.52 14.03
N ASN A 149 -6.21 10.20 14.51
CA ASN A 149 -6.40 11.65 14.31
C ASN A 149 -5.89 12.50 15.48
N ARG A 150 -5.28 11.88 16.50
CA ARG A 150 -4.75 12.57 17.69
C ARG A 150 -3.36 12.02 18.04
N PRO A 151 -2.40 12.90 18.40
CA PRO A 151 -1.07 12.47 18.84
C PRO A 151 -1.10 11.50 20.02
N LEU A 152 -0.02 10.72 20.16
CA LEU A 152 0.18 9.79 21.28
C LEU A 152 0.78 10.47 22.51
N CYS A 153 1.53 11.53 22.29
CA CYS A 153 2.23 12.31 23.31
C CYS A 153 1.86 13.79 23.18
N ASP A 154 2.30 14.58 24.16
CA ASP A 154 2.08 16.02 24.18
C ASP A 154 2.96 16.72 23.14
N VAL A 155 2.42 16.85 21.93
CA VAL A 155 3.05 17.53 20.80
C VAL A 155 2.00 18.35 20.04
N PRO A 156 2.41 19.45 19.36
CA PRO A 156 1.50 20.23 18.54
C PRO A 156 0.78 19.38 17.49
N VAL A 157 -0.50 19.67 17.25
CA VAL A 157 -1.30 18.99 16.23
C VAL A 157 -0.78 19.37 14.84
N ILE A 158 -0.52 18.36 14.00
CA ILE A 158 -0.10 18.59 12.62
C ILE A 158 -1.28 19.11 11.77
N GLY A 159 -1.03 20.19 11.03
CA GLY A 159 -1.96 20.68 10.01
C GLY A 159 -1.71 20.01 8.66
N ILE A 160 -2.73 19.93 7.82
CA ILE A 160 -2.57 19.54 6.41
C ILE A 160 -2.36 20.84 5.61
N GLY A 161 -1.39 20.84 4.69
CA GLY A 161 -1.14 21.99 3.82
C GLY A 161 -2.33 22.31 2.90
N ASN A 162 -2.32 23.50 2.32
CA ASN A 162 -3.34 23.89 1.33
C ASN A 162 -3.19 23.03 0.07
N LYS A 163 -4.28 22.35 -0.33
CA LYS A 163 -4.35 21.58 -1.58
C LYS A 163 -5.22 22.35 -2.57
N PRO A 164 -4.66 23.20 -3.45
CA PRO A 164 -5.44 23.86 -4.48
C PRO A 164 -6.02 22.81 -5.43
N ILE A 165 -7.32 22.95 -5.74
CA ILE A 165 -8.04 22.12 -6.71
C ILE A 165 -8.58 23.08 -7.77
N ASP A 166 -7.65 23.76 -8.43
CA ASP A 166 -7.91 24.92 -9.28
C ASP A 166 -7.28 24.79 -10.67
N ASP A 167 -6.72 23.63 -11.03
CA ASP A 167 -6.01 23.39 -12.30
C ASP A 167 -4.82 24.34 -12.53
N GLY A 168 -4.21 24.83 -11.45
CA GLY A 168 -3.10 25.79 -11.52
C GLY A 168 -3.52 27.24 -11.68
N ASN A 169 -4.82 27.56 -11.68
CA ASN A 169 -5.31 28.93 -11.88
C ASN A 169 -4.87 29.92 -10.78
N TYR A 170 -4.48 29.44 -9.60
CA TYR A 170 -3.91 30.28 -8.53
C TYR A 170 -2.43 29.97 -8.24
N LEU A 171 -1.76 29.29 -9.17
CA LEU A 171 -0.32 29.06 -9.11
C LEU A 171 0.34 29.89 -10.21
N PHE A 172 1.11 30.89 -9.80
CA PHE A 172 1.82 31.77 -10.72
C PHE A 172 3.33 31.57 -10.55
N THR A 173 4.07 31.58 -11.66
CA THR A 173 5.49 31.95 -11.61
C THR A 173 5.63 33.45 -11.30
N GLU A 174 6.85 33.90 -11.04
CA GLU A 174 7.11 35.31 -10.76
C GLU A 174 6.74 36.18 -11.97
N GLU A 175 7.06 35.72 -13.18
CA GLU A 175 6.72 36.41 -14.44
C GLU A 175 5.20 36.46 -14.68
N GLU A 176 4.49 35.34 -14.46
CA GLU A 176 3.03 35.27 -14.65
C GLU A 176 2.29 36.17 -13.66
N LYS A 177 2.79 36.27 -12.44
CA LYS A 177 2.26 37.17 -11.40
C LYS A 177 2.43 38.63 -11.81
N ASP A 178 3.61 39.01 -12.29
CA ASP A 178 3.89 40.39 -12.69
C ASP A 178 3.04 40.81 -13.90
N GLU A 179 2.86 39.91 -14.87
CA GLU A 179 1.94 40.13 -15.98
C GLU A 179 0.48 40.27 -15.53
N TYR A 180 0.06 39.45 -14.56
CA TYR A 180 -1.29 39.50 -14.01
C TYR A 180 -1.54 40.84 -13.31
N LEU A 181 -0.62 41.29 -12.45
CA LEU A 181 -0.71 42.56 -11.74
C LEU A 181 -0.69 43.78 -12.67
N ALA A 182 0.03 43.69 -13.81
CA ALA A 182 0.03 44.76 -14.81
C ALA A 182 -1.32 44.88 -15.55
N LYS A 183 -2.02 43.76 -15.75
CA LYS A 183 -3.32 43.70 -16.45
C LYS A 183 -4.49 44.01 -15.51
N GLU A 184 -4.43 43.54 -14.27
CA GLU A 184 -5.43 43.79 -13.22
C GLU A 184 -4.79 44.29 -11.92
N PRO A 185 -4.42 45.58 -11.82
CA PRO A 185 -3.72 46.13 -10.66
C PRO A 185 -4.57 46.24 -9.38
N ALA A 186 -5.87 45.92 -9.45
CA ALA A 186 -6.83 46.03 -8.35
C ALA A 186 -7.30 44.68 -7.78
N GLY A 187 -6.67 43.56 -8.19
CA GLY A 187 -6.88 42.25 -7.58
C GLY A 187 -6.46 42.18 -6.11
#